data_AF-A0AAW1R844-F1
#
_entry.id   AF-A0AAW1R844-F1
#
_cell.length_a   1.000
_cell.length_b   1.000
_cell.length_c   1.000
_cell.angle_alpha   90.00
_cell.angle_beta   90.00
_cell.angle_gamma   90.00
#
_symmetry.space_group_name_H-M   'P 1'
#
loop_
_entity.id
_entity.type
_entity.pdbx_description
1 polymer ?
#
loop_
_entity_poly.entity_id
_entity_poly.type
_entity_poly.pdbx_seq_one_letter_code
_entity_poly.pdbx_strand_id
1 'polypeptide(L)'
;MGCDFGHAEVPDGSVLKSRTWQSRTLRFKTRVLGNISLARQGIRSGRPCSALAGLALLLIVFTGCSLTLLWTQRPIQHTFSRSTLETTIGPSSVVPPADLQDKLASPLGSLSASALRSSGIKTAAVAKAAMATTTLRPVKQVVQGQKMMEGAGVQVCRTLGTSALRNLDPYLMLDELRLPAKKAFAGFPDHPHRGFETCSIMLEGKMEHRDMLGNQGVIGPGGVQWMTAGRGIVHSEMPKVTDGELWGFQLWINLPAKDKMIKPRYQDYQADQIPAVERDGVRVRVMAGESLGATGPIEMRNPGMLMDVQVAKGATFTQAVPEGWNGFAYVCHGSGKISGTSLKAEQNAVLGPGDHIQATTDNDAGLRFLLVAGKPIGEPVVQYGPFVMNTQAEIAQAFQDYESGRLQNPDDNVWAAA
;
A
#
# COMPACT_ATOMS: atom_id res chain seq x y z
N MET A 1 -42.15 28.29 -38.68
CA MET A 1 -41.98 29.53 -37.89
C MET A 1 -40.87 29.26 -36.90
N GLY A 2 -39.77 30.01 -36.98
CA GLY A 2 -38.69 29.93 -35.99
C GLY A 2 -38.86 30.98 -34.91
N CYS A 3 -38.17 30.79 -33.79
CA CYS A 3 -37.86 31.84 -32.83
C CYS A 3 -36.38 31.72 -32.47
N ASP A 4 -35.62 32.79 -32.71
CA ASP A 4 -34.25 32.95 -32.23
C ASP A 4 -34.17 32.94 -30.71
N PHE A 5 -33.05 32.46 -30.17
CA PHE A 5 -32.46 33.04 -28.96
C PHE A 5 -30.97 33.25 -29.20
N GLY A 6 -30.54 34.51 -29.06
CA GLY A 6 -29.25 34.98 -29.53
C GLY A 6 -28.07 34.69 -28.61
N HIS A 7 -26.89 35.03 -29.12
CA HIS A 7 -25.62 35.01 -28.38
C HIS A 7 -25.66 35.91 -27.14
N ALA A 8 -25.04 35.44 -26.06
CA ALA A 8 -24.61 36.27 -24.94
C ALA A 8 -23.08 36.13 -24.80
N GLU A 9 -22.38 37.26 -24.84
CA GLU A 9 -20.94 37.32 -24.57
C GLU A 9 -20.67 37.09 -23.07
N VAL A 10 -19.52 36.50 -22.76
CA VAL A 10 -19.09 36.24 -21.38
C VAL A 10 -18.09 37.32 -20.95
N PRO A 11 -18.39 38.12 -19.89
CA PRO A 11 -17.41 39.05 -19.33
C PRO A 11 -16.30 38.32 -18.56
N ASP A 12 -15.10 38.88 -18.65
CA ASP A 12 -13.87 38.40 -18.02
C ASP A 12 -13.90 38.50 -16.47
N GLY A 13 -13.05 37.71 -15.81
CA GLY A 13 -12.62 37.94 -14.44
C GLY A 13 -13.59 37.56 -13.31
N SER A 14 -13.62 36.27 -12.91
CA SER A 14 -13.96 35.92 -11.52
C SER A 14 -13.15 34.75 -10.96
N VAL A 15 -12.48 34.98 -9.84
CA VAL A 15 -11.64 34.00 -9.15
C VAL A 15 -12.53 32.99 -8.41
N LEU A 16 -12.43 31.71 -8.79
CA LEU A 16 -13.05 30.60 -8.06
C LEU A 16 -12.39 30.42 -6.68
N LYS A 17 -13.01 30.98 -5.65
CA LYS A 17 -12.60 30.75 -4.25
C LYS A 17 -12.81 29.27 -3.88
N SER A 18 -11.72 28.62 -3.47
CA SER A 18 -11.70 27.25 -2.96
C SER A 18 -12.68 27.05 -1.79
N ARG A 19 -13.56 26.04 -1.88
CA ARG A 19 -14.38 25.62 -0.75
C ARG A 19 -13.57 24.72 0.18
N THR A 20 -13.19 25.27 1.33
CA THR A 20 -12.61 24.51 2.45
C THR A 20 -13.55 23.42 2.94
N TRP A 21 -13.01 22.22 3.21
CA TRP A 21 -13.73 21.15 3.91
C TRP A 21 -14.24 21.64 5.27
N GLN A 22 -15.56 21.71 5.46
CA GLN A 22 -16.17 21.88 6.79
C GLN A 22 -16.73 20.55 7.28
N SER A 23 -16.14 20.01 8.34
CA SER A 23 -16.65 18.84 9.05
C SER A 23 -18.00 19.14 9.70
N ARG A 24 -19.08 18.49 9.24
CA ARG A 24 -20.40 18.59 9.88
C ARG A 24 -20.45 17.77 11.17
N THR A 25 -20.21 18.42 12.31
CA THR A 25 -20.45 17.81 13.62
C THR A 25 -21.95 17.57 13.83
N LEU A 26 -22.37 16.31 13.91
CA LEU A 26 -23.77 15.94 14.14
C LEU A 26 -24.13 16.15 15.63
N ARG A 27 -24.69 17.31 15.98
CA ARG A 27 -25.22 17.54 17.34
C ARG A 27 -26.59 16.88 17.49
N PHE A 28 -26.65 15.80 18.27
CA PHE A 28 -27.93 15.25 18.74
C PHE A 28 -28.63 16.28 19.65
N LYS A 29 -29.79 16.78 19.22
CA LYS A 29 -30.71 17.53 20.08
C LYS A 29 -31.64 16.54 20.80
N THR A 30 -31.40 16.32 22.09
CA THR A 30 -32.42 15.74 22.98
C THR A 30 -33.63 16.68 23.05
N ARG A 31 -34.79 16.21 22.63
CA ARG A 31 -36.08 16.88 22.87
C ARG A 31 -36.45 16.72 24.34
N VAL A 32 -36.54 17.83 25.07
CA VAL A 32 -37.29 17.90 26.32
C VAL A 32 -38.61 18.63 26.03
N LEU A 33 -39.72 17.98 26.34
CA LEU A 33 -41.07 18.56 26.31
C LEU A 33 -41.37 19.21 27.65
N GLY A 34 -42.07 20.36 27.65
CA GLY A 34 -42.65 20.93 28.86
C GLY A 34 -42.53 22.45 28.96
N ASN A 35 -43.52 23.17 28.44
CA ASN A 35 -43.76 24.56 28.83
C ASN A 35 -44.48 24.59 30.19
N ILE A 36 -43.91 25.26 31.19
CA ILE A 36 -44.68 25.88 32.27
C ILE A 36 -44.16 27.32 32.42
N SER A 37 -45.06 28.28 32.28
CA SER A 37 -44.82 29.70 32.53
C SER A 37 -45.39 30.06 33.90
N LEU A 38 -44.64 30.78 34.74
CA LEU A 38 -45.21 31.52 35.87
C LEU A 38 -44.37 32.74 36.26
N ALA A 39 -45.00 33.91 36.07
CA ALA A 39 -44.97 35.16 36.85
C ALA A 39 -43.66 35.76 37.43
N ARG A 40 -43.58 37.09 37.30
CA ARG A 40 -42.63 38.00 37.96
C ARG A 40 -42.94 38.19 39.46
N GLN A 41 -41.89 38.27 40.27
CA GLN A 41 -41.67 39.12 41.48
C GLN A 41 -40.34 38.66 42.11
N GLY A 42 -39.43 39.47 42.66
CA GLY A 42 -39.27 40.93 42.71
C GLY A 42 -37.99 41.32 43.49
N ILE A 43 -37.75 42.62 43.67
CA ILE A 43 -36.86 43.25 44.69
C ILE A 43 -35.32 43.22 44.45
N ARG A 44 -34.68 44.37 44.79
CA ARG A 44 -33.23 44.65 44.75
C ARG A 44 -32.60 44.56 46.15
N SER A 45 -31.34 44.13 46.20
CA SER A 45 -30.24 44.39 47.18
C SER A 45 -29.42 43.09 47.30
N GLY A 46 -28.15 43.02 47.64
CA GLY A 46 -27.10 43.92 48.12
C GLY A 46 -25.91 43.00 48.47
N ARG A 47 -24.67 43.42 48.24
CA ARG A 47 -23.45 42.63 48.55
C ARG A 47 -23.12 42.69 50.06
N PRO A 48 -22.06 42.02 50.56
CA PRO A 48 -21.68 40.59 50.49
C PRO A 48 -21.43 40.00 51.91
N CYS A 49 -21.02 38.74 52.06
CA CYS A 49 -19.79 38.27 52.77
C CYS A 49 -19.84 36.78 53.19
N SER A 50 -18.65 36.23 53.42
CA SER A 50 -18.21 34.90 53.91
C SER A 50 -19.07 34.11 54.94
N ALA A 51 -19.08 32.77 54.79
CA ALA A 51 -18.42 31.78 55.68
C ALA A 51 -19.19 30.46 55.97
N LEU A 52 -18.45 29.33 55.87
CA LEU A 52 -18.51 28.09 56.66
C LEU A 52 -19.73 27.11 56.62
N ALA A 53 -19.34 25.81 56.66
CA ALA A 53 -20.13 24.59 56.93
C ALA A 53 -21.27 24.24 55.94
N GLY A 54 -21.58 22.97 55.64
CA GLY A 54 -20.94 21.70 56.04
C GLY A 54 -21.98 20.58 56.24
N LEU A 55 -22.08 19.64 55.29
CA LEU A 55 -22.78 18.34 55.34
C LEU A 55 -22.24 17.54 54.13
N ALA A 56 -21.61 16.35 54.19
CA ALA A 56 -21.75 15.12 54.97
C ALA A 56 -22.72 14.08 54.36
N LEU A 57 -22.20 12.85 54.15
CA LEU A 57 -22.82 11.62 53.63
C LEU A 57 -23.19 11.64 52.12
N LEU A 58 -23.08 10.54 51.36
CA LEU A 58 -23.15 9.12 51.77
C LEU A 58 -22.02 8.25 51.17
N LEU A 59 -21.55 7.25 51.95
CA LEU A 59 -20.70 6.16 51.46
C LEU A 59 -21.52 5.07 50.76
N ILE A 60 -20.93 4.41 49.75
CA ILE A 60 -21.05 2.95 49.60
C ILE A 60 -19.64 2.39 49.37
N VAL A 61 -19.24 1.48 50.26
CA VAL A 61 -18.03 0.65 50.16
C VAL A 61 -18.46 -0.76 49.81
N PHE A 62 -17.72 -1.42 48.92
CA PHE A 62 -17.57 -2.87 49.01
C PHE A 62 -16.09 -3.24 48.93
N THR A 63 -15.66 -4.03 49.91
CA THR A 63 -14.28 -4.47 50.12
C THR A 63 -13.95 -5.74 49.35
N GLY A 64 -12.72 -5.88 48.90
CA GLY A 64 -12.19 -7.07 48.23
C GLY A 64 -10.66 -7.08 48.23
N CYS A 65 -10.07 -7.24 49.42
CA CYS A 65 -8.62 -7.13 49.61
C CYS A 65 -7.91 -8.47 49.37
N SER A 66 -6.77 -8.44 48.66
CA SER A 66 -5.64 -9.34 48.88
C SER A 66 -4.41 -8.82 48.15
N LEU A 67 -3.62 -7.99 48.84
CA LEU A 67 -2.30 -7.55 48.40
C LEU A 67 -1.26 -8.33 49.22
N THR A 68 -0.42 -9.13 48.57
CA THR A 68 0.71 -9.83 49.23
C THR A 68 2.02 -9.27 48.69
N LEU A 69 2.91 -8.86 49.58
CA LEU A 69 4.13 -8.13 49.25
C LEU A 69 5.26 -8.65 50.16
N LEU A 70 6.27 -9.34 49.60
CA LEU A 70 7.49 -9.73 50.33
C LEU A 70 8.70 -9.96 49.40
N TRP A 71 9.60 -8.98 49.45
CA TRP A 71 11.06 -9.00 49.39
C TRP A 71 11.87 -10.06 48.60
N THR A 72 12.66 -9.53 47.65
CA THR A 72 14.11 -9.76 47.41
C THR A 72 14.70 -11.17 47.33
N GLN A 73 15.42 -11.46 46.23
CA GLN A 73 16.89 -11.42 46.18
C GLN A 73 17.41 -11.48 44.71
N ARG A 74 18.61 -10.92 44.46
CA ARG A 74 19.37 -11.12 43.21
C ARG A 74 20.25 -12.37 43.34
N PRO A 75 20.69 -12.95 42.22
CA PRO A 75 22.13 -13.07 42.05
C PRO A 75 22.66 -12.55 40.71
N ILE A 76 23.95 -12.28 40.70
CA ILE A 76 24.79 -11.83 39.59
C ILE A 76 25.48 -13.05 38.97
N GLN A 77 25.67 -13.09 37.64
CA GLN A 77 26.77 -13.71 36.85
C GLN A 77 26.29 -13.95 35.41
N HIS A 78 27.11 -13.92 34.34
CA HIS A 78 28.55 -13.67 34.20
C HIS A 78 28.83 -12.81 32.95
N THR A 79 29.92 -12.05 32.98
CA THR A 79 30.53 -11.41 31.81
C THR A 79 31.20 -12.42 30.89
N PHE A 80 31.11 -12.22 29.57
CA PHE A 80 32.14 -12.67 28.63
C PHE A 80 32.44 -11.58 27.61
N SER A 81 33.63 -11.00 27.75
CA SER A 81 34.27 -10.22 26.68
C SER A 81 35.13 -11.18 25.86
N ARG A 82 35.10 -11.04 24.53
CA ARG A 82 36.17 -11.53 23.66
C ARG A 82 36.52 -10.45 22.66
N SER A 83 37.69 -9.84 22.88
CA SER A 83 38.32 -8.90 21.97
C SER A 83 39.05 -9.63 20.85
N THR A 84 39.15 -8.95 19.70
CA THR A 84 40.23 -9.04 18.69
C THR A 84 40.67 -10.41 18.17
N LEU A 85 40.46 -10.61 16.87
CA LEU A 85 41.59 -10.85 15.96
C LEU A 85 41.30 -10.17 14.62
N GLU A 86 41.99 -9.07 14.35
CA GLU A 86 42.10 -8.51 13.01
C GLU A 86 43.04 -9.38 12.18
N THR A 87 42.81 -9.50 10.87
CA THR A 87 43.84 -9.96 9.94
C THR A 87 43.70 -9.19 8.63
N THR A 88 44.46 -8.12 8.55
CA THR A 88 44.58 -7.28 7.35
C THR A 88 45.45 -8.00 6.31
N ILE A 89 44.93 -8.21 5.11
CA ILE A 89 45.75 -8.52 3.93
C ILE A 89 45.41 -7.50 2.84
N GLY A 90 46.38 -6.63 2.56
CA GLY A 90 46.34 -5.67 1.46
C GLY A 90 46.67 -6.29 0.09
N PRO A 91 46.48 -5.54 -1.01
CA PRO A 91 46.28 -6.12 -2.33
C PRO A 91 47.55 -6.20 -3.19
N SER A 92 47.48 -6.94 -4.31
CA SER A 92 48.46 -6.86 -5.42
C SER A 92 47.83 -7.21 -6.77
N SER A 93 47.89 -6.25 -7.71
CA SER A 93 48.01 -6.34 -9.20
C SER A 93 47.22 -7.42 -10.02
N VAL A 94 46.54 -7.17 -11.16
CA VAL A 94 46.90 -6.45 -12.42
C VAL A 94 47.99 -7.21 -13.22
N VAL A 95 47.86 -7.65 -14.49
CA VAL A 95 46.80 -7.60 -15.56
C VAL A 95 47.01 -8.79 -16.56
N PRO A 96 46.09 -9.13 -17.50
CA PRO A 96 46.10 -10.39 -18.28
C PRO A 96 46.67 -10.20 -19.73
N PRO A 97 46.26 -10.93 -20.80
CA PRO A 97 46.00 -12.38 -21.02
C PRO A 97 46.87 -12.99 -22.16
N ALA A 98 46.80 -14.31 -22.39
CA ALA A 98 47.07 -14.89 -23.71
C ALA A 98 46.31 -16.22 -23.97
N ASP A 99 45.60 -16.21 -25.11
CA ASP A 99 45.27 -17.30 -26.03
C ASP A 99 45.90 -18.69 -25.84
N LEU A 100 45.08 -19.74 -25.98
CA LEU A 100 45.11 -20.53 -27.23
C LEU A 100 43.79 -21.27 -27.50
N GLN A 101 43.54 -21.52 -28.78
CA GLN A 101 42.34 -22.17 -29.31
C GLN A 101 42.46 -23.71 -29.31
N ASP A 102 41.30 -24.31 -29.54
CA ASP A 102 41.08 -25.42 -30.49
C ASP A 102 41.11 -26.90 -30.05
N LYS A 103 40.03 -27.56 -30.50
CA LYS A 103 39.92 -28.92 -31.05
C LYS A 103 39.64 -30.16 -30.17
N LEU A 104 38.36 -30.55 -30.31
CA LEU A 104 37.90 -31.84 -30.88
C LEU A 104 37.71 -33.08 -30.00
N ALA A 105 36.52 -33.65 -30.22
CA ALA A 105 36.21 -35.08 -30.31
C ALA A 105 36.30 -35.95 -29.04
N SER A 106 35.12 -36.33 -28.56
CA SER A 106 34.88 -37.65 -27.96
C SER A 106 35.14 -38.77 -28.99
N PRO A 107 35.36 -40.01 -28.53
CA PRO A 107 34.20 -40.91 -28.50
C PRO A 107 34.10 -41.81 -27.26
N LEU A 108 32.97 -42.50 -27.17
CA LEU A 108 32.58 -43.44 -26.12
C LEU A 108 33.58 -44.59 -25.93
N GLY A 109 33.87 -44.92 -24.67
CA GLY A 109 34.51 -46.18 -24.26
C GLY A 109 33.69 -46.84 -23.14
N SER A 110 33.19 -48.04 -23.39
CA SER A 110 32.40 -48.82 -22.43
C SER A 110 33.30 -49.58 -21.45
N LEU A 111 33.05 -49.47 -20.15
CA LEU A 111 33.69 -50.34 -19.15
C LEU A 111 32.68 -50.88 -18.12
N SER A 112 32.51 -52.20 -18.24
CA SER A 112 32.13 -53.22 -17.25
C SER A 112 31.84 -52.81 -15.79
N ALA A 113 30.73 -53.35 -15.26
CA ALA A 113 30.47 -53.40 -13.84
C ALA A 113 31.24 -54.53 -13.16
N SER A 114 32.24 -54.23 -12.32
CA SER A 114 32.68 -55.10 -11.20
C SER A 114 33.74 -54.44 -10.31
N ALA A 115 33.31 -53.59 -9.37
CA ALA A 115 34.17 -53.09 -8.28
C ALA A 115 33.37 -52.72 -7.01
N LEU A 116 32.59 -53.65 -6.44
CA LEU A 116 32.12 -53.50 -5.06
C LEU A 116 33.22 -53.90 -4.08
N ARG A 117 33.77 -52.94 -3.33
CA ARG A 117 33.87 -52.96 -1.85
C ARG A 117 34.52 -51.68 -1.29
N SER A 118 34.16 -51.39 -0.04
CA SER A 118 34.79 -50.41 0.89
C SER A 118 34.81 -48.92 0.51
N SER A 119 33.64 -48.29 0.49
CA SER A 119 33.50 -46.93 1.06
C SER A 119 32.07 -46.72 1.59
N GLY A 120 31.90 -46.79 2.91
CA GLY A 120 30.61 -46.62 3.60
C GLY A 120 30.14 -45.16 3.67
N ILE A 121 30.05 -44.48 2.52
CA ILE A 121 29.58 -43.10 2.42
C ILE A 121 28.07 -43.11 2.18
N LYS A 122 27.35 -42.40 3.06
CA LYS A 122 25.89 -42.32 3.21
C LYS A 122 25.11 -42.07 1.89
N THR A 123 24.81 -43.12 1.13
CA THR A 123 23.96 -43.05 -0.08
C THR A 123 22.46 -42.91 0.18
N ALA A 124 22.03 -42.84 1.45
CA ALA A 124 20.62 -42.65 1.83
C ALA A 124 20.18 -41.18 2.00
N ALA A 125 21.08 -40.21 1.86
CA ALA A 125 20.80 -38.79 2.17
C ALA A 125 20.46 -37.90 0.95
N VAL A 126 20.50 -38.43 -0.28
CA VAL A 126 20.26 -37.67 -1.53
C VAL A 126 18.91 -38.02 -2.18
N ALA A 127 18.18 -39.00 -1.63
CA ALA A 127 16.92 -39.51 -2.19
C ALA A 127 15.67 -39.14 -1.37
N LYS A 128 15.64 -37.95 -0.76
CA LYS A 128 14.39 -37.33 -0.27
C LYS A 128 14.50 -35.82 -0.05
N ALA A 129 14.87 -35.08 -1.10
CA ALA A 129 14.18 -33.81 -1.30
C ALA A 129 12.70 -34.15 -1.45
N ALA A 130 11.90 -33.93 -0.41
CA ALA A 130 10.46 -34.12 -0.51
C ALA A 130 9.98 -33.27 -1.69
N MET A 131 9.20 -33.86 -2.60
CA MET A 131 8.40 -33.05 -3.51
C MET A 131 7.46 -32.23 -2.63
N ALA A 132 7.84 -30.98 -2.38
CA ALA A 132 7.00 -30.03 -1.67
C ALA A 132 5.70 -29.96 -2.47
N THR A 133 4.60 -30.41 -1.86
CA THR A 133 3.29 -30.42 -2.49
C THR A 133 2.85 -28.98 -2.68
N THR A 134 3.06 -28.45 -3.88
CA THR A 134 2.75 -27.07 -4.25
C THR A 134 1.28 -26.79 -3.96
N THR A 135 1.02 -25.88 -3.05
CA THR A 135 -0.31 -25.61 -2.52
C THR A 135 -0.89 -24.35 -3.17
N LEU A 136 -1.83 -24.55 -4.10
CA LEU A 136 -2.54 -23.46 -4.77
C LEU A 136 -3.31 -22.61 -3.74
N ARG A 137 -3.09 -21.30 -3.77
CA ARG A 137 -3.77 -20.33 -2.90
C ARG A 137 -5.22 -20.15 -3.34
N PRO A 138 -6.24 -20.59 -2.57
CA PRO A 138 -7.64 -20.49 -2.97
C PRO A 138 -8.13 -19.03 -2.91
N VAL A 139 -9.16 -18.67 -3.65
CA VAL A 139 -9.83 -17.37 -3.46
C VAL A 139 -10.73 -17.45 -2.22
N LYS A 140 -10.43 -16.66 -1.19
CA LYS A 140 -11.22 -16.58 0.06
C LYS A 140 -12.47 -15.73 -0.10
N GLN A 141 -12.38 -14.66 -0.89
CA GLN A 141 -13.44 -13.68 -1.07
C GLN A 141 -13.28 -13.03 -2.44
N VAL A 142 -14.39 -12.86 -3.16
CA VAL A 142 -14.45 -11.97 -4.33
C VAL A 142 -15.12 -10.67 -3.90
N VAL A 143 -14.47 -9.54 -4.14
CA VAL A 143 -14.99 -8.20 -3.83
C VAL A 143 -15.31 -7.49 -5.13
N GLN A 144 -16.56 -7.08 -5.30
CA GLN A 144 -17.00 -6.27 -6.43
C GLN A 144 -16.59 -4.80 -6.21
N GLY A 145 -16.04 -4.18 -7.24
CA GLY A 145 -15.69 -2.76 -7.24
C GLY A 145 -16.92 -1.86 -7.07
N GLN A 146 -16.78 -0.84 -6.23
CA GLN A 146 -17.80 0.17 -5.97
C GLN A 146 -17.38 1.49 -6.64
N LYS A 147 -18.25 2.04 -7.48
CA LYS A 147 -18.01 3.36 -8.10
C LYS A 147 -18.28 4.46 -7.08
N MET A 148 -17.32 5.36 -6.87
CA MET A 148 -17.46 6.50 -5.96
C MET A 148 -16.71 7.73 -6.47
N MET A 149 -17.01 8.89 -5.89
CA MET A 149 -16.38 10.16 -6.24
C MET A 149 -15.31 10.52 -5.20
N GLU A 150 -14.14 10.92 -5.68
CA GLU A 150 -12.99 11.34 -4.88
C GLU A 150 -12.38 12.65 -5.44
N GLY A 151 -11.47 13.27 -4.70
CA GLY A 151 -10.74 14.48 -5.14
C GLY A 151 -11.68 15.61 -5.57
N ALA A 152 -11.36 16.26 -6.69
CA ALA A 152 -12.17 17.34 -7.28
C ALA A 152 -13.34 16.85 -8.15
N GLY A 153 -13.92 15.68 -7.85
CA GLY A 153 -14.99 15.08 -8.65
C GLY A 153 -14.49 14.05 -9.66
N VAL A 154 -13.46 13.29 -9.30
CA VAL A 154 -12.93 12.15 -10.05
C VAL A 154 -13.75 10.90 -9.69
N GLN A 155 -14.23 10.14 -10.67
CA GLN A 155 -14.87 8.84 -10.41
C GLN A 155 -13.82 7.74 -10.37
N VAL A 156 -13.81 6.96 -9.29
CA VAL A 156 -12.94 5.79 -9.10
C VAL A 156 -13.77 4.53 -8.86
N CYS A 157 -13.15 3.36 -9.07
CA CYS A 157 -13.69 2.05 -8.72
C CYS A 157 -12.87 1.46 -7.57
N ARG A 158 -13.44 1.44 -6.35
CA ARG A 158 -12.77 0.98 -5.13
C ARG A 158 -13.14 -0.46 -4.81
N THR A 159 -12.16 -1.31 -4.50
CA THR A 159 -12.41 -2.66 -3.96
C THR A 159 -11.91 -2.82 -2.52
N LEU A 160 -10.65 -2.42 -2.30
CA LEU A 160 -10.01 -2.38 -0.98
C LEU A 160 -10.18 -0.99 -0.37
N GLY A 161 -10.46 -0.91 0.93
CA GLY A 161 -10.87 0.32 1.62
C GLY A 161 -12.40 0.50 1.70
N THR A 162 -13.18 -0.47 1.23
CA THR A 162 -14.65 -0.48 1.30
C THR A 162 -15.16 -1.06 2.63
N SER A 163 -16.48 -1.07 2.86
CA SER A 163 -17.06 -1.84 3.97
C SER A 163 -16.94 -3.36 3.78
N ALA A 164 -16.83 -3.85 2.54
CA ALA A 164 -16.69 -5.27 2.23
C ALA A 164 -15.26 -5.80 2.43
N LEU A 165 -14.25 -4.92 2.31
CA LEU A 165 -12.86 -5.21 2.60
C LEU A 165 -12.16 -3.92 3.07
N ARG A 166 -12.17 -3.69 4.39
CA ARG A 166 -11.73 -2.43 5.01
C ARG A 166 -10.24 -2.17 4.85
N ASN A 167 -9.44 -3.22 4.94
CA ASN A 167 -8.02 -3.29 4.64
C ASN A 167 -7.64 -4.78 4.48
N LEU A 168 -6.41 -5.05 4.04
CA LEU A 168 -5.81 -6.37 3.88
C LEU A 168 -4.30 -6.23 4.12
N ASP A 169 -3.90 -6.15 5.39
CA ASP A 169 -2.53 -5.90 5.87
C ASP A 169 -1.44 -6.55 4.97
N PRO A 170 -0.52 -5.78 4.34
CA PRO A 170 -0.24 -4.35 4.56
C PRO A 170 -1.09 -3.37 3.74
N TYR A 171 -2.01 -3.83 2.88
CA TYR A 171 -2.71 -2.98 1.93
C TYR A 171 -3.94 -2.29 2.54
N LEU A 172 -4.11 -1.01 2.25
CA LEU A 172 -5.11 -0.13 2.88
C LEU A 172 -6.25 0.24 1.94
N MET A 173 -5.94 0.51 0.68
CA MET A 173 -6.89 0.99 -0.33
C MET A 173 -6.44 0.56 -1.73
N LEU A 174 -7.39 0.26 -2.63
CA LEU A 174 -7.14 0.12 -4.06
C LEU A 174 -8.29 0.75 -4.84
N ASP A 175 -7.94 1.77 -5.63
CA ASP A 175 -8.79 2.41 -6.61
C ASP A 175 -8.30 2.15 -8.04
N GLU A 176 -9.22 1.91 -8.95
CA GLU A 176 -9.02 2.07 -10.39
C GLU A 176 -9.63 3.40 -10.86
N LEU A 177 -8.83 4.18 -11.57
CA LEU A 177 -9.25 5.37 -12.30
C LEU A 177 -9.31 5.04 -13.79
N ARG A 178 -10.47 5.16 -14.44
CA ARG A 178 -10.61 4.97 -15.88
C ARG A 178 -11.65 5.91 -16.49
N LEU A 179 -11.21 6.76 -17.42
CA LEU A 179 -12.08 7.68 -18.17
C LEU A 179 -11.41 8.14 -19.48
N PRO A 180 -12.16 8.67 -20.47
CA PRO A 180 -11.55 9.31 -21.64
C PRO A 180 -10.64 10.47 -21.23
N ALA A 181 -9.38 10.46 -21.68
CA ALA A 181 -8.37 11.44 -21.26
C ALA A 181 -8.76 12.90 -21.60
N LYS A 182 -9.51 13.10 -22.69
CA LYS A 182 -10.11 14.39 -23.08
C LYS A 182 -11.16 14.94 -22.11
N LYS A 183 -11.58 14.16 -21.10
CA LYS A 183 -12.51 14.57 -20.04
C LYS A 183 -11.85 14.66 -18.66
N ALA A 184 -10.55 14.35 -18.56
CA ALA A 184 -9.81 14.32 -17.31
C ALA A 184 -9.34 15.73 -16.89
N PHE A 185 -10.29 16.63 -16.63
CA PHE A 185 -10.02 17.99 -16.13
C PHE A 185 -9.99 18.05 -14.58
N ALA A 186 -10.65 17.10 -13.92
CA ALA A 186 -10.60 16.94 -12.47
C ALA A 186 -9.47 15.98 -12.07
N GLY A 187 -8.84 16.26 -10.94
CA GLY A 187 -7.81 15.42 -10.32
C GLY A 187 -7.93 15.45 -8.80
N PHE A 188 -6.81 15.20 -8.13
CA PHE A 188 -6.67 15.24 -6.68
C PHE A 188 -5.85 16.48 -6.31
N PRO A 189 -6.48 17.63 -6.00
CA PRO A 189 -5.77 18.85 -5.59
C PRO A 189 -5.07 18.64 -4.23
N ASP A 190 -4.32 19.64 -3.79
CA ASP A 190 -3.52 19.64 -2.55
C ASP A 190 -4.20 18.92 -1.38
N HIS A 191 -3.62 17.78 -0.99
CA HIS A 191 -4.09 16.95 0.11
C HIS A 191 -2.91 16.32 0.86
N PRO A 192 -3.02 16.12 2.19
CA PRO A 192 -1.95 15.54 2.99
C PRO A 192 -1.95 13.99 2.94
N HIS A 193 -0.83 13.38 3.31
CA HIS A 193 -0.71 11.97 3.72
C HIS A 193 0.30 11.81 4.87
N ARG A 194 0.12 10.84 5.78
CA ARG A 194 1.12 10.44 6.81
C ARG A 194 0.98 8.96 7.19
N GLY A 195 2.13 8.29 7.36
CA GLY A 195 2.25 6.97 7.99
C GLY A 195 2.13 5.77 7.05
N PHE A 196 2.11 5.97 5.74
CA PHE A 196 1.99 4.91 4.74
C PHE A 196 2.66 5.32 3.41
N GLU A 197 2.55 4.48 2.39
CA GLU A 197 3.04 4.71 1.03
C GLU A 197 1.88 4.68 0.03
N THR A 198 1.92 5.53 -1.00
CA THR A 198 1.02 5.44 -2.16
C THR A 198 1.79 4.90 -3.37
N CYS A 199 1.11 4.14 -4.20
CA CYS A 199 1.63 3.66 -5.47
C CYS A 199 0.64 4.00 -6.59
N SER A 200 1.01 4.96 -7.42
CA SER A 200 0.22 5.46 -8.54
C SER A 200 0.71 4.77 -9.82
N ILE A 201 -0.11 3.90 -10.41
CA ILE A 201 0.27 3.01 -11.52
C ILE A 201 -0.49 3.42 -12.77
N MET A 202 0.19 3.74 -13.86
CA MET A 202 -0.46 4.08 -15.13
C MET A 202 -0.48 2.89 -16.09
N LEU A 203 -1.63 2.70 -16.76
CA LEU A 203 -1.75 1.88 -17.95
C LEU A 203 -1.75 2.76 -19.19
N GLU A 204 -2.64 3.76 -19.22
CA GLU A 204 -2.83 4.70 -20.33
C GLU A 204 -2.97 6.15 -19.83
N GLY A 205 -2.60 7.12 -20.67
CA GLY A 205 -2.64 8.54 -20.33
C GLY A 205 -1.49 8.98 -19.41
N LYS A 206 -1.65 10.14 -18.76
CA LYS A 206 -0.58 10.78 -17.98
C LYS A 206 -1.12 11.47 -16.73
N MET A 207 -0.39 11.37 -15.62
CA MET A 207 -0.62 12.11 -14.37
C MET A 207 0.60 12.98 -14.06
N GLU A 208 0.40 14.26 -13.76
CA GLU A 208 1.40 15.10 -13.08
C GLU A 208 1.18 15.00 -11.57
N HIS A 209 2.27 14.88 -10.82
CA HIS A 209 2.26 15.06 -9.37
C HIS A 209 3.10 16.27 -8.99
N ARG A 210 2.75 16.91 -7.87
CA ARG A 210 3.45 18.07 -7.31
C ARG A 210 3.27 18.13 -5.80
N ASP A 211 4.35 18.32 -5.05
CA ASP A 211 4.31 18.61 -3.62
C ASP A 211 4.48 20.12 -3.30
N MET A 212 4.21 20.47 -2.05
CA MET A 212 4.33 21.84 -1.52
C MET A 212 5.78 22.31 -1.32
N LEU A 213 6.78 21.43 -1.45
CA LEU A 213 8.20 21.77 -1.41
C LEU A 213 8.77 22.06 -2.81
N GLY A 214 7.93 21.97 -3.85
CA GLY A 214 8.27 22.28 -5.24
C GLY A 214 8.74 21.07 -6.05
N ASN A 215 8.73 19.87 -5.48
CA ASN A 215 9.00 18.64 -6.23
C ASN A 215 7.81 18.35 -7.15
N GLN A 216 8.09 17.81 -8.33
CA GLN A 216 7.09 17.50 -9.33
C GLN A 216 7.60 16.42 -10.28
N GLY A 217 6.68 15.67 -10.89
CA GLY A 217 7.00 14.69 -11.92
C GLY A 217 5.80 14.34 -12.77
N VAL A 218 6.00 13.51 -13.80
CA VAL A 218 4.93 13.04 -14.68
C VAL A 218 5.06 11.54 -14.87
N ILE A 219 4.00 10.82 -14.51
CA ILE A 219 3.88 9.39 -14.71
C ILE A 219 3.29 9.16 -16.11
N GLY A 220 4.08 8.61 -17.02
CA GLY A 220 3.65 8.28 -18.39
C GLY A 220 2.84 6.99 -18.48
N PRO A 221 2.28 6.64 -19.66
CA PRO A 221 1.66 5.35 -19.90
C PRO A 221 2.64 4.23 -19.55
N GLY A 222 2.20 3.29 -18.71
CA GLY A 222 3.03 2.20 -18.21
C GLY A 222 4.02 2.54 -17.09
N GLY A 223 4.16 3.81 -16.72
CA GLY A 223 4.99 4.24 -15.59
C GLY A 223 4.33 4.02 -14.23
N VAL A 224 5.13 4.18 -13.17
CA VAL A 224 4.72 4.09 -11.77
C VAL A 224 5.39 5.18 -10.94
N GLN A 225 4.65 5.75 -10.00
CA GLN A 225 5.20 6.42 -8.84
C GLN A 225 5.01 5.54 -7.60
N TRP A 226 6.06 5.38 -6.80
CA TRP A 226 5.98 4.89 -5.42
C TRP A 226 6.38 6.01 -4.46
N MET A 227 5.41 6.58 -3.74
CA MET A 227 5.62 7.66 -2.77
C MET A 227 5.53 7.12 -1.34
N THR A 228 6.65 7.08 -0.64
CA THR A 228 6.67 6.95 0.82
C THR A 228 6.23 8.29 1.42
N ALA A 229 5.05 8.38 2.06
CA ALA A 229 4.63 9.63 2.71
C ALA A 229 5.33 9.86 4.06
N GLY A 230 5.69 8.78 4.77
CA GLY A 230 6.43 8.84 6.04
C GLY A 230 5.80 9.81 7.04
N ARG A 231 6.62 10.70 7.61
CA ARG A 231 6.19 11.72 8.58
C ARG A 231 5.20 12.76 8.05
N GLY A 232 4.97 12.85 6.75
CA GLY A 232 4.04 13.85 6.20
C GLY A 232 4.47 14.43 4.87
N ILE A 233 3.55 14.42 3.92
CA ILE A 233 3.66 15.15 2.65
C ILE A 233 2.30 15.81 2.34
N VAL A 234 2.32 16.94 1.63
CA VAL A 234 1.11 17.56 1.05
C VAL A 234 1.37 17.71 -0.44
N HIS A 235 0.53 17.06 -1.26
CA HIS A 235 0.74 16.96 -2.69
C HIS A 235 -0.57 16.99 -3.48
N SER A 236 -0.44 17.10 -4.80
CA SER A 236 -1.53 17.00 -5.77
C SER A 236 -1.18 15.99 -6.85
N GLU A 237 -2.21 15.32 -7.38
CA GLU A 237 -2.12 14.36 -8.49
C GLU A 237 -3.15 14.78 -9.55
N MET A 238 -2.69 15.42 -10.62
CA MET A 238 -3.53 16.07 -11.63
C MET A 238 -3.34 15.42 -13.02
N PRO A 239 -4.41 15.01 -13.72
CA PRO A 239 -4.26 14.44 -15.05
C PRO A 239 -3.69 15.43 -16.07
N LYS A 240 -2.88 14.92 -16.99
CA LYS A 240 -2.52 15.63 -18.22
C LYS A 240 -3.44 15.20 -19.36
N VAL A 241 -4.33 16.12 -19.73
CA VAL A 241 -5.29 15.94 -20.83
C VAL A 241 -4.54 15.53 -22.10
N THR A 242 -4.94 14.38 -22.63
CA THR A 242 -4.30 13.66 -23.75
C THR A 242 -5.38 13.00 -24.60
N ASP A 243 -5.00 12.40 -25.73
CA ASP A 243 -5.86 11.49 -26.49
C ASP A 243 -5.99 10.12 -25.78
N GLY A 244 -7.00 9.34 -26.16
CA GLY A 244 -7.23 7.99 -25.61
C GLY A 244 -7.90 7.98 -24.23
N GLU A 245 -7.48 7.04 -23.38
CA GLU A 245 -7.94 6.89 -22.00
C GLU A 245 -6.91 7.43 -21.00
N LEU A 246 -7.39 8.00 -19.90
CA LEU A 246 -6.63 8.03 -18.65
C LEU A 246 -7.04 6.77 -17.89
N TRP A 247 -6.11 5.83 -17.72
CA TRP A 247 -6.36 4.56 -17.04
C TRP A 247 -5.19 4.22 -16.14
N GLY A 248 -5.46 4.10 -14.84
CA GLY A 248 -4.46 3.79 -13.83
C GLY A 248 -5.07 3.38 -12.49
N PHE A 249 -4.22 3.21 -11.48
CA PHE A 249 -4.60 2.72 -10.16
C PHE A 249 -3.89 3.47 -9.05
N GLN A 250 -4.59 3.64 -7.93
CA GLN A 250 -4.01 4.13 -6.67
C GLN A 250 -4.05 3.01 -5.64
N LEU A 251 -2.88 2.51 -5.23
CA LEU A 251 -2.72 1.53 -4.16
C LEU A 251 -2.13 2.23 -2.93
N TRP A 252 -2.70 2.01 -1.74
CA TRP A 252 -2.11 2.46 -0.47
C TRP A 252 -1.55 1.27 0.30
N ILE A 253 -0.30 1.39 0.75
CA ILE A 253 0.46 0.35 1.46
C ILE A 253 0.91 0.89 2.82
N ASN A 254 0.49 0.25 3.89
CA ASN A 254 0.81 0.64 5.26
C ASN A 254 2.33 0.51 5.53
N LEU A 255 2.87 1.41 6.35
CA LEU A 255 4.22 1.27 6.93
C LEU A 255 4.13 0.69 8.35
N PRO A 256 5.12 -0.13 8.77
CA PRO A 256 5.25 -0.53 10.17
C PRO A 256 5.59 0.70 11.04
N ALA A 257 5.26 0.65 12.33
CA ALA A 257 5.33 1.78 13.27
C ALA A 257 6.68 2.50 13.24
N LYS A 258 7.77 1.72 13.23
CA LYS A 258 9.15 2.21 13.15
C LYS A 258 9.44 3.11 11.93
N ASP A 259 8.72 2.88 10.83
CA ASP A 259 8.92 3.57 9.55
C ASP A 259 7.89 4.68 9.32
N LYS A 260 6.85 4.84 10.17
CA LYS A 260 5.79 5.85 9.95
C LYS A 260 6.26 7.31 10.03
N MET A 261 7.41 7.59 10.62
CA MET A 261 7.93 8.95 10.86
C MET A 261 9.26 9.26 10.13
N ILE A 262 9.65 8.41 9.18
CA ILE A 262 10.80 8.64 8.28
C ILE A 262 10.57 9.83 7.35
N LYS A 263 11.64 10.26 6.64
CA LYS A 263 11.53 11.24 5.56
C LYS A 263 10.63 10.73 4.43
N PRO A 264 9.79 11.58 3.82
CA PRO A 264 9.09 11.20 2.59
C PRO A 264 10.08 10.89 1.47
N ARG A 265 9.68 10.06 0.50
CA ARG A 265 10.52 9.66 -0.64
C ARG A 265 9.67 9.36 -1.87
N TYR A 266 10.14 9.77 -3.05
CA TYR A 266 9.64 9.31 -4.34
C TYR A 266 10.55 8.25 -4.97
N GLN A 267 9.95 7.27 -5.63
CA GLN A 267 10.59 6.39 -6.61
C GLN A 267 9.71 6.40 -7.86
N ASP A 268 10.09 7.22 -8.84
CA ASP A 268 9.37 7.37 -10.11
C ASP A 268 10.09 6.56 -11.19
N TYR A 269 9.34 5.69 -11.88
CA TYR A 269 9.83 4.85 -12.97
C TYR A 269 8.95 5.01 -14.20
N GLN A 270 9.56 5.34 -15.34
CA GLN A 270 8.90 5.31 -16.64
C GLN A 270 8.85 3.86 -17.18
N ALA A 271 8.04 3.62 -18.21
CA ALA A 271 7.75 2.27 -18.70
C ALA A 271 8.97 1.49 -19.21
N ASP A 272 10.00 2.17 -19.70
CA ASP A 272 11.28 1.60 -20.14
C ASP A 272 12.20 1.19 -18.97
N GLN A 273 11.95 1.72 -17.77
CA GLN A 273 12.66 1.38 -16.53
C GLN A 273 12.01 0.20 -15.78
N ILE A 274 10.83 -0.27 -16.22
CA ILE A 274 10.08 -1.35 -15.56
C ILE A 274 10.09 -2.58 -16.48
N PRO A 275 10.69 -3.72 -16.06
CA PRO A 275 10.82 -4.87 -16.94
C PRO A 275 9.45 -5.50 -17.26
N ALA A 276 9.23 -5.75 -18.55
CA ALA A 276 8.11 -6.52 -19.06
C ALA A 276 8.61 -7.81 -19.71
N VAL A 277 8.21 -8.96 -19.16
CA VAL A 277 8.58 -10.29 -19.67
C VAL A 277 7.36 -10.91 -20.34
N GLU A 278 7.55 -11.53 -21.51
CA GLU A 278 6.52 -12.25 -22.23
C GLU A 278 6.96 -13.69 -22.51
N ARG A 279 6.11 -14.66 -22.17
CA ARG A 279 6.37 -16.10 -22.32
C ARG A 279 5.05 -16.87 -22.37
N ASP A 280 4.94 -17.83 -23.29
CA ASP A 280 3.83 -18.80 -23.37
C ASP A 280 2.42 -18.18 -23.33
N GLY A 281 2.24 -17.01 -23.98
CA GLY A 281 0.97 -16.28 -24.00
C GLY A 281 0.66 -15.49 -22.72
N VAL A 282 1.63 -15.34 -21.83
CA VAL A 282 1.55 -14.50 -20.63
C VAL A 282 2.54 -13.34 -20.75
N ARG A 283 2.11 -12.13 -20.41
CA ARG A 283 2.95 -10.94 -20.28
C ARG A 283 2.87 -10.39 -18.86
N VAL A 284 4.01 -10.15 -18.23
CA VAL A 284 4.11 -9.64 -16.86
C VAL A 284 4.99 -8.39 -16.85
N ARG A 285 4.44 -7.26 -16.40
CA ARG A 285 5.23 -6.06 -16.04
C ARG A 285 5.51 -6.11 -14.54
N VAL A 286 6.77 -6.32 -14.17
CA VAL A 286 7.21 -6.50 -12.78
C VAL A 286 7.60 -5.15 -12.19
N MET A 287 6.74 -4.57 -11.36
CA MET A 287 6.98 -3.28 -10.72
C MET A 287 7.73 -3.45 -9.39
N ALA A 288 7.37 -4.48 -8.61
CA ALA A 288 8.10 -4.90 -7.42
C ALA A 288 8.09 -6.42 -7.26
N GLY A 289 9.13 -6.98 -6.62
CA GLY A 289 9.33 -8.42 -6.48
C GLY A 289 9.94 -9.06 -7.74
N GLU A 290 9.75 -10.36 -7.92
CA GLU A 290 10.32 -11.12 -9.05
C GLU A 290 9.25 -11.97 -9.77
N SER A 291 9.28 -11.97 -11.10
CA SER A 291 8.48 -12.89 -11.93
C SER A 291 9.22 -13.25 -13.21
N LEU A 292 9.09 -14.52 -13.64
CA LEU A 292 9.65 -15.07 -14.88
C LEU A 292 11.18 -14.83 -15.10
N GLY A 293 11.92 -14.55 -14.02
CA GLY A 293 13.35 -14.22 -14.04
C GLY A 293 13.68 -12.72 -14.15
N ALA A 294 12.70 -11.82 -14.05
CA ALA A 294 12.89 -10.38 -13.98
C ALA A 294 12.50 -9.83 -12.60
N THR A 295 13.29 -8.86 -12.11
CA THR A 295 13.10 -8.19 -10.82
C THR A 295 12.61 -6.75 -11.04
N GLY A 296 11.55 -6.34 -10.35
CA GLY A 296 11.02 -4.99 -10.44
C GLY A 296 11.90 -3.95 -9.71
N PRO A 297 11.95 -2.69 -10.18
CA PRO A 297 12.90 -1.70 -9.66
C PRO A 297 12.50 -1.06 -8.32
N ILE A 298 11.24 -1.20 -7.88
CA ILE A 298 10.74 -0.54 -6.67
C ILE A 298 11.34 -1.18 -5.40
N GLU A 299 12.03 -0.37 -4.61
CA GLU A 299 12.54 -0.73 -3.29
C GLU A 299 11.41 -0.63 -2.26
N MET A 300 10.81 -1.76 -1.89
CA MET A 300 9.75 -1.81 -0.89
C MET A 300 10.32 -1.87 0.54
N ARG A 301 9.77 -1.07 1.47
CA ARG A 301 10.18 -1.09 2.90
C ARG A 301 9.71 -2.33 3.66
N ASN A 302 8.58 -2.89 3.24
CA ASN A 302 8.05 -4.16 3.73
C ASN A 302 8.04 -5.17 2.56
N PRO A 303 8.53 -6.41 2.73
CA PRO A 303 8.62 -7.37 1.62
C PRO A 303 7.29 -7.60 0.90
N GLY A 304 7.30 -7.45 -0.42
CA GLY A 304 6.12 -7.60 -1.25
C GLY A 304 6.43 -7.77 -2.73
N MET A 305 5.37 -7.82 -3.53
CA MET A 305 5.38 -7.86 -4.98
C MET A 305 4.19 -7.09 -5.55
N LEU A 306 4.40 -6.52 -6.74
CA LEU A 306 3.41 -5.74 -7.49
C LEU A 306 3.64 -5.99 -8.99
N MET A 307 2.63 -6.54 -9.67
CA MET A 307 2.72 -6.94 -11.08
C MET A 307 1.45 -6.59 -11.85
N ASP A 308 1.60 -6.17 -13.11
CA ASP A 308 0.52 -6.07 -14.10
C ASP A 308 0.65 -7.27 -15.03
N VAL A 309 -0.33 -8.18 -14.96
CA VAL A 309 -0.30 -9.49 -15.61
C VAL A 309 -1.38 -9.54 -16.68
N GLN A 310 -1.00 -9.96 -17.89
CA GLN A 310 -1.89 -10.25 -19.01
C GLN A 310 -1.75 -11.72 -19.38
N VAL A 311 -2.87 -12.43 -19.50
CA VAL A 311 -2.96 -13.84 -19.87
C VAL A 311 -3.82 -13.95 -21.13
N ALA A 312 -3.26 -14.50 -22.20
CA ALA A 312 -3.98 -14.78 -23.44
C ALA A 312 -4.86 -16.04 -23.32
N LYS A 313 -5.78 -16.22 -24.26
CA LYS A 313 -6.65 -17.40 -24.37
C LYS A 313 -5.82 -18.69 -24.43
N GLY A 314 -6.13 -19.63 -23.54
CA GLY A 314 -5.43 -20.92 -23.41
C GLY A 314 -4.08 -20.86 -22.68
N ALA A 315 -3.55 -19.67 -22.38
CA ALA A 315 -2.34 -19.52 -21.58
C ALA A 315 -2.61 -19.75 -20.09
N THR A 316 -1.56 -20.11 -19.35
CA THR A 316 -1.59 -20.29 -17.90
C THR A 316 -0.45 -19.52 -17.25
N PHE A 317 -0.79 -18.52 -16.45
CA PHE A 317 0.17 -17.87 -15.56
C PHE A 317 0.23 -18.60 -14.23
N THR A 318 1.42 -18.75 -13.67
CA THR A 318 1.64 -19.27 -12.31
C THR A 318 2.71 -18.42 -11.65
N GLN A 319 2.45 -17.96 -10.42
CA GLN A 319 3.37 -17.10 -9.66
C GLN A 319 3.47 -17.60 -8.24
N ALA A 320 4.71 -17.83 -7.78
CA ALA A 320 5.00 -18.12 -6.39
C ALA A 320 4.69 -16.88 -5.53
N VAL A 321 4.02 -17.10 -4.40
CA VAL A 321 3.72 -16.10 -3.38
C VAL A 321 4.13 -16.70 -2.04
N PRO A 322 5.12 -16.12 -1.33
CA PRO A 322 5.63 -16.70 -0.08
C PRO A 322 4.54 -17.03 0.93
N GLU A 323 4.73 -18.12 1.67
CA GLU A 323 3.79 -18.54 2.70
C GLU A 323 3.65 -17.48 3.79
N GLY A 324 2.44 -17.34 4.34
CA GLY A 324 2.12 -16.32 5.34
C GLY A 324 1.96 -14.88 4.81
N TRP A 325 2.30 -14.60 3.54
CA TRP A 325 1.96 -13.31 2.92
C TRP A 325 0.45 -13.21 2.71
N ASN A 326 -0.08 -11.99 2.82
CA ASN A 326 -1.42 -11.65 2.33
C ASN A 326 -1.32 -11.20 0.87
N GLY A 327 -2.39 -11.30 0.10
CA GLY A 327 -2.39 -10.84 -1.28
C GLY A 327 -3.74 -10.92 -1.95
N PHE A 328 -3.83 -10.29 -3.11
CA PHE A 328 -5.05 -10.20 -3.91
C PHE A 328 -4.74 -10.09 -5.41
N ALA A 329 -5.74 -10.36 -6.25
CA ALA A 329 -5.68 -10.16 -7.70
C ALA A 329 -6.89 -9.33 -8.17
N TYR A 330 -6.65 -8.11 -8.64
CA TYR A 330 -7.69 -7.20 -9.14
C TYR A 330 -7.78 -7.28 -10.67
N VAL A 331 -8.88 -7.81 -11.20
CA VAL A 331 -9.12 -7.90 -12.65
C VAL A 331 -9.59 -6.55 -13.18
N CYS A 332 -8.81 -5.94 -14.07
CA CYS A 332 -9.11 -4.64 -14.68
C CYS A 332 -9.59 -4.76 -16.14
N HIS A 333 -9.32 -5.89 -16.82
CA HIS A 333 -9.84 -6.14 -18.17
C HIS A 333 -10.07 -7.64 -18.44
N GLY A 334 -11.08 -7.92 -19.26
CA GLY A 334 -11.45 -9.26 -19.67
C GLY A 334 -12.04 -10.09 -18.53
N SER A 335 -11.86 -11.40 -18.60
CA SER A 335 -12.32 -12.36 -17.60
C SER A 335 -11.54 -13.67 -17.69
N GLY A 336 -11.60 -14.48 -16.65
CA GLY A 336 -10.91 -15.77 -16.57
C GLY A 336 -11.03 -16.38 -15.19
N LYS A 337 -10.13 -17.28 -14.83
CA LYS A 337 -10.08 -17.90 -13.51
C LYS A 337 -8.81 -17.49 -12.77
N ILE A 338 -8.97 -17.02 -11.52
CA ILE A 338 -7.88 -16.87 -10.55
C ILE A 338 -8.03 -18.00 -9.53
N SER A 339 -7.01 -18.85 -9.40
CA SER A 339 -6.99 -20.04 -8.53
C SER A 339 -8.27 -20.87 -8.59
N GLY A 340 -8.75 -21.14 -9.82
CA GLY A 340 -9.97 -21.90 -10.09
C GLY A 340 -11.30 -21.12 -9.99
N THR A 341 -11.32 -19.95 -9.36
CA THR A 341 -12.52 -19.10 -9.23
C THR A 341 -12.65 -18.16 -10.42
N SER A 342 -13.83 -18.14 -11.07
CA SER A 342 -14.10 -17.23 -12.18
C SER A 342 -14.26 -15.78 -11.73
N LEU A 343 -13.52 -14.87 -12.35
CA LEU A 343 -13.61 -13.42 -12.16
C LEU A 343 -13.69 -12.69 -13.51
N LYS A 344 -14.23 -11.46 -13.47
CA LYS A 344 -14.27 -10.51 -14.59
C LYS A 344 -13.79 -9.13 -14.13
N ALA A 345 -13.62 -8.20 -15.07
CA ALA A 345 -13.28 -6.81 -14.78
C ALA A 345 -14.08 -6.19 -13.62
N GLU A 346 -13.42 -5.32 -12.85
CA GLU A 346 -13.92 -4.67 -11.62
C GLU A 346 -14.11 -5.63 -10.43
N GLN A 347 -13.43 -6.79 -10.42
CA GLN A 347 -13.49 -7.75 -9.31
C GLN A 347 -12.11 -8.03 -8.72
N ASN A 348 -12.05 -8.10 -7.39
CA ASN A 348 -10.83 -8.40 -6.64
C ASN A 348 -10.93 -9.77 -5.96
N ALA A 349 -10.01 -10.68 -6.24
CA ALA A 349 -9.87 -11.97 -5.55
C ALA A 349 -8.91 -11.84 -4.37
N VAL A 350 -9.43 -11.92 -3.13
CA VAL A 350 -8.60 -12.02 -1.91
C VAL A 350 -8.07 -13.45 -1.80
N LEU A 351 -6.75 -13.60 -1.65
CA LEU A 351 -6.08 -14.90 -1.70
C LEU A 351 -5.94 -15.54 -0.30
N GLY A 352 -6.17 -16.85 -0.25
CA GLY A 352 -5.94 -17.71 0.90
C GLY A 352 -4.48 -18.16 1.05
N PRO A 353 -4.20 -19.01 2.06
CA PRO A 353 -2.87 -19.59 2.27
C PRO A 353 -2.49 -20.58 1.17
N GLY A 354 -1.19 -20.81 1.01
CA GLY A 354 -0.58 -21.58 -0.08
C GLY A 354 0.65 -20.85 -0.64
N ASP A 355 1.36 -21.49 -1.56
CA ASP A 355 2.67 -21.07 -2.06
C ASP A 355 2.65 -20.48 -3.48
N HIS A 356 1.56 -20.62 -4.23
CA HIS A 356 1.41 -20.03 -5.56
C HIS A 356 -0.02 -19.64 -5.90
N ILE A 357 -0.17 -18.70 -6.84
CA ILE A 357 -1.43 -18.49 -7.57
C ILE A 357 -1.34 -19.06 -8.98
N GLN A 358 -2.50 -19.34 -9.57
CA GLN A 358 -2.62 -19.66 -10.99
C GLN A 358 -3.70 -18.78 -11.63
N ALA A 359 -3.47 -18.31 -12.85
CA ALA A 359 -4.46 -17.58 -13.63
C ALA A 359 -4.58 -18.15 -15.05
N THR A 360 -5.81 -18.35 -15.52
CA THR A 360 -6.11 -18.89 -16.85
C THR A 360 -7.29 -18.17 -17.48
N THR A 361 -7.42 -18.23 -18.80
CA THR A 361 -8.60 -17.72 -19.52
C THR A 361 -8.87 -18.49 -20.81
N ASP A 362 -10.16 -18.61 -21.15
CA ASP A 362 -10.70 -19.35 -22.30
C ASP A 362 -11.35 -18.44 -23.36
N ASN A 363 -11.40 -17.12 -23.12
CA ASN A 363 -12.01 -16.14 -24.03
C ASN A 363 -10.98 -15.26 -24.74
N ASP A 364 -11.34 -14.78 -25.92
CA ASP A 364 -10.44 -14.03 -26.83
C ASP A 364 -10.14 -12.59 -26.36
N ALA A 365 -10.89 -12.05 -25.39
CA ALA A 365 -10.57 -10.78 -24.75
C ALA A 365 -9.45 -10.89 -23.70
N GLY A 366 -9.04 -12.13 -23.37
CA GLY A 366 -7.99 -12.42 -22.41
C GLY A 366 -8.37 -12.07 -20.97
N LEU A 367 -7.35 -12.01 -20.13
CA LEU A 367 -7.46 -11.67 -18.71
C LEU A 367 -6.30 -10.73 -18.34
N ARG A 368 -6.60 -9.52 -17.84
CA ARG A 368 -5.61 -8.60 -17.27
C ARG A 368 -5.94 -8.26 -15.83
N PHE A 369 -4.94 -8.36 -14.96
CA PHE A 369 -5.10 -8.08 -13.54
C PHE A 369 -3.82 -7.54 -12.91
N LEU A 370 -4.00 -6.75 -11.84
CA LEU A 370 -2.92 -6.47 -10.91
C LEU A 370 -2.80 -7.62 -9.91
N LEU A 371 -1.61 -8.20 -9.78
CA LEU A 371 -1.25 -9.09 -8.67
C LEU A 371 -0.50 -8.28 -7.62
N VAL A 372 -0.95 -8.36 -6.38
CA VAL A 372 -0.36 -7.67 -5.24
C VAL A 372 -0.28 -8.62 -4.06
N ALA A 373 0.91 -8.84 -3.50
CA ALA A 373 1.08 -9.68 -2.31
C ALA A 373 2.27 -9.24 -1.47
N GLY A 374 2.19 -9.39 -0.15
CA GLY A 374 3.19 -8.87 0.78
C GLY A 374 3.07 -9.46 2.17
N LYS A 375 4.17 -9.36 2.91
CA LYS A 375 4.23 -9.81 4.30
C LYS A 375 3.27 -8.95 5.16
N PRO A 376 2.34 -9.53 5.93
CA PRO A 376 1.56 -8.76 6.90
C PRO A 376 2.47 -8.12 7.94
N ILE A 377 2.17 -6.89 8.33
CA ILE A 377 2.90 -6.13 9.35
C ILE A 377 2.51 -6.64 10.75
N GLY A 378 1.25 -7.01 10.97
CA GLY A 378 0.77 -7.52 12.26
C GLY A 378 0.63 -6.47 13.37
N GLU A 379 0.56 -5.19 13.01
CA GLU A 379 0.40 -4.06 13.94
C GLU A 379 -1.01 -3.45 13.88
N PRO A 380 -1.45 -2.69 14.92
CA PRO A 380 -2.70 -1.94 14.87
C PRO A 380 -2.72 -0.92 13.72
N VAL A 381 -3.87 -0.82 13.04
CA VAL A 381 -4.13 0.16 11.98
C VAL A 381 -5.25 1.10 12.43
N VAL A 382 -4.90 2.35 12.72
CA VAL A 382 -5.85 3.43 13.02
C VAL A 382 -5.82 4.40 11.86
N GLN A 383 -6.90 4.40 11.06
CA GLN A 383 -7.04 5.24 9.88
C GLN A 383 -8.13 6.30 10.08
N TYR A 384 -7.80 7.56 9.82
CA TYR A 384 -8.77 8.65 9.74
C TYR A 384 -8.46 9.52 8.51
N GLY A 385 -9.18 9.26 7.41
CA GLY A 385 -8.97 9.92 6.13
C GLY A 385 -7.52 9.77 5.63
N PRO A 386 -6.76 10.87 5.44
CA PRO A 386 -5.39 10.87 4.91
C PRO A 386 -4.30 10.38 5.87
N PHE A 387 -4.64 10.02 7.12
CA PHE A 387 -3.65 9.64 8.13
C PHE A 387 -3.87 8.20 8.59
N VAL A 388 -2.80 7.41 8.59
CA VAL A 388 -2.82 5.99 8.99
C VAL A 388 -1.68 5.72 9.97
N MET A 389 -2.01 5.70 11.26
CA MET A 389 -1.08 5.51 12.37
C MET A 389 -1.42 4.24 13.17
N ASN A 390 -0.73 3.98 14.28
CA ASN A 390 -1.00 2.81 15.13
C ASN A 390 -1.94 3.14 16.30
N THR A 391 -2.10 4.42 16.66
CA THR A 391 -2.91 4.89 17.80
C THR A 391 -3.73 6.14 17.46
N GLN A 392 -4.80 6.38 18.23
CA GLN A 392 -5.58 7.63 18.10
C GLN A 392 -4.82 8.89 18.54
N ALA A 393 -3.80 8.75 19.41
CA ALA A 393 -2.96 9.88 19.80
C ALA A 393 -2.10 10.37 18.64
N GLU A 394 -1.51 9.44 17.87
CA GLU A 394 -0.74 9.78 16.67
C GLU A 394 -1.61 10.38 15.55
N ILE A 395 -2.87 9.93 15.41
CA ILE A 395 -3.84 10.56 14.49
C ILE A 395 -4.16 12.00 14.94
N ALA A 396 -4.39 12.22 16.24
CA ALA A 396 -4.58 13.58 16.75
C ALA A 396 -3.36 14.47 16.52
N GLN A 397 -2.14 13.94 16.67
CA GLN A 397 -0.90 14.65 16.35
C GLN A 397 -0.78 14.96 14.86
N ALA A 398 -1.16 14.03 13.97
CA ALA A 398 -1.15 14.24 12.52
C ALA A 398 -2.05 15.40 12.09
N PHE A 399 -3.25 15.50 12.67
CA PHE A 399 -4.12 16.66 12.45
C PHE A 399 -3.53 17.95 13.00
N GLN A 400 -2.98 17.96 14.22
CA GLN A 400 -2.34 19.15 14.79
C GLN A 400 -1.15 19.64 13.96
N ASP A 401 -0.31 18.73 13.45
CA ASP A 401 0.83 19.08 12.61
C ASP A 401 0.38 19.64 11.25
N TYR A 402 -0.69 19.09 10.65
CA TYR A 402 -1.26 19.62 9.41
C TYR A 402 -1.91 20.99 9.60
N GLU A 403 -2.77 21.16 10.60
CA GLU A 403 -3.46 22.42 10.91
C GLU A 403 -2.51 23.55 11.29
N SER A 404 -1.32 23.22 11.81
CA SER A 404 -0.28 24.19 12.18
C SER A 404 0.83 24.37 11.13
N GLY A 405 0.72 23.73 9.96
CA GLY A 405 1.70 23.84 8.87
C GLY A 405 3.03 23.11 9.13
N ARG A 406 3.11 22.25 10.15
CA ARG A 406 4.31 21.46 10.54
C ARG A 406 4.32 20.02 10.03
N LEU A 407 3.33 19.61 9.23
CA LEU A 407 3.24 18.24 8.69
C LEU A 407 4.48 17.88 7.84
N GLN A 408 4.95 18.84 7.04
CA GLN A 408 6.13 18.72 6.19
C GLN A 408 7.33 19.40 6.85
N ASN A 409 8.49 18.79 6.72
CA ASN A 409 9.76 19.39 7.09
C ASN A 409 10.42 19.99 5.83
N PRO A 410 10.76 21.28 5.78
CA PRO A 410 11.32 21.91 4.58
C PRO A 410 12.70 21.37 4.16
N ASP A 411 13.44 20.72 5.06
CA ASP A 411 14.73 20.10 4.76
C ASP A 411 14.62 18.72 4.08
N ASP A 412 13.41 18.24 3.79
CA ASP A 412 13.17 16.90 3.26
C ASP A 412 13.41 16.81 1.75
N ASN A 413 14.58 16.26 1.37
CA ASN A 413 14.83 15.87 -0.02
C ASN A 413 14.17 14.51 -0.33
N VAL A 414 12.98 14.57 -0.94
CA VAL A 414 12.18 13.41 -1.37
C VAL A 414 12.82 12.55 -2.46
N TRP A 415 13.81 13.08 -3.21
CA TRP A 415 14.52 12.34 -4.25
C TRP A 415 15.78 11.64 -3.75
N ALA A 416 16.19 11.90 -2.50
CA ALA A 416 17.32 11.22 -1.90
C ALA A 416 17.00 9.74 -1.65
N ALA A 417 17.99 8.86 -1.90
CA ALA A 417 17.93 7.47 -1.45
C ALA A 417 17.65 7.39 0.06
N ALA A 418 16.98 6.32 0.49
CA ALA A 418 16.43 6.12 1.83
C ALA A 418 17.46 6.30 2.96
#